data_AF-A0A9P8SQQ9-F1
#
_entry.id   AF-A0A9P8SQQ9-F1
#
_cell.length_a   1.000
_cell.length_b   1.000
_cell.length_c   1.000
_cell.angle_alpha   90.00
_cell.angle_beta   90.00
_cell.angle_gamma   90.00
#
_symmetry.space_group_name_H-M   'P 1'
#
loop_
_entity.id
_entity.type
_entity.pdbx_description
1 polymer ?
#
loop_
_entity_poly.entity_id
_entity_poly.type
_entity_poly.pdbx_seq_one_letter_code
_entity_poly.pdbx_strand_id
1 'polypeptide(L)'
;MHQLKLQSWSTAENVTCQNHLQGSYSLLASHPIELESGLLSAGFWNYLREDITVALIEKRSLMIQLSDEPLPTRTECDDDLANRITYLLGRVINRCLLCDAVPLDQCEWNGLRDQLEDWRTSLPSSFDPILTPDLLPNSAFPGMWTTSGWHAAGLQYYHTAMIILWLAEPGPSSVNTLQHIERINRLETKLGHHATIVCALALSSRSAPVWVNSFGPIAFCGPWLKDAQKLSEIVDEMSIWGQKTGWPVESITYSLLNKSQ
;
A
#
# COMPACT_ATOMS: atom_id res chain seq x y z
N MET A 1 24.21 -20.49 8.26
CA MET A 1 23.44 -20.86 9.48
C MET A 1 22.93 -19.66 10.29
N HIS A 2 23.63 -18.51 10.34
CA HIS A 2 23.13 -17.31 11.03
C HIS A 2 21.93 -16.61 10.34
N GLN A 3 21.90 -16.55 9.00
CA GLN A 3 20.78 -15.97 8.24
C GLN A 3 19.46 -16.74 8.37
N LEU A 4 19.51 -18.07 8.39
CA LEU A 4 18.34 -18.94 8.57
C LEU A 4 17.69 -18.79 9.96
N LYS A 5 18.49 -18.49 10.99
CA LYS A 5 17.97 -18.19 12.32
C LYS A 5 17.31 -16.80 12.37
N LEU A 6 17.87 -15.78 11.72
CA LEU A 6 17.23 -14.46 11.70
C LEU A 6 15.88 -14.48 10.95
N GLN A 7 15.78 -15.24 9.85
CA GLN A 7 14.50 -15.47 9.18
C GLN A 7 13.49 -16.22 10.05
N SER A 8 13.91 -17.25 10.78
CA SER A 8 12.99 -18.03 11.63
C SER A 8 12.55 -17.29 12.90
N TRP A 9 13.34 -16.31 13.38
CA TRP A 9 12.97 -15.47 14.53
C TRP A 9 12.07 -14.31 14.09
N SER A 10 12.35 -13.70 12.93
CA SER A 10 11.48 -12.70 12.29
C SER A 10 10.08 -13.26 11.98
N THR A 11 9.99 -14.48 11.44
CA THR A 11 8.69 -15.12 11.20
C THR A 11 7.99 -15.50 12.50
N ALA A 12 8.70 -15.91 13.55
CA ALA A 12 8.09 -16.27 14.84
C ALA A 12 7.56 -15.05 15.63
N GLU A 13 8.27 -13.92 15.59
CA GLU A 13 7.81 -12.65 16.15
C GLU A 13 6.66 -12.05 15.32
N ASN A 14 6.73 -12.09 13.98
CA ASN A 14 5.60 -11.67 13.13
C ASN A 14 4.35 -12.52 13.33
N VAL A 15 4.49 -13.84 13.54
CA VAL A 15 3.35 -14.74 13.83
C VAL A 15 2.70 -14.42 15.17
N THR A 16 3.46 -13.99 16.18
CA THR A 16 2.89 -13.61 17.49
C THR A 16 2.20 -12.24 17.46
N CYS A 17 2.74 -11.27 16.71
CA CYS A 17 2.13 -9.95 16.51
C CYS A 17 0.91 -9.95 15.57
N GLN A 18 0.55 -11.07 14.94
CA GLN A 18 -0.65 -11.18 14.09
C GLN A 18 -1.78 -12.02 14.73
N ASN A 19 -1.56 -12.57 15.93
CA ASN A 19 -2.59 -13.35 16.62
C ASN A 19 -3.83 -12.51 16.97
N HIS A 20 -3.67 -11.20 17.23
CA HIS A 20 -4.80 -10.32 17.49
C HIS A 20 -5.61 -10.05 16.22
N LEU A 21 -4.98 -10.06 15.03
CA LEU A 21 -5.69 -10.00 13.76
C LEU A 21 -6.53 -11.25 13.55
N GLN A 22 -6.02 -12.44 13.85
CA GLN A 22 -6.81 -13.68 13.80
C GLN A 22 -8.01 -13.67 14.76
N GLY A 23 -7.81 -13.16 15.97
CA GLY A 23 -8.89 -12.97 16.94
C GLY A 23 -9.95 -11.97 16.45
N SER A 24 -9.51 -10.84 15.90
CA SER A 24 -10.38 -9.79 15.38
C SER A 24 -11.14 -10.22 14.12
N TYR A 25 -10.49 -11.00 13.25
CA TYR A 25 -11.10 -11.60 12.06
C TYR A 25 -12.30 -12.47 12.43
N SER A 26 -12.17 -13.30 13.48
CA SER A 26 -13.25 -14.18 13.94
C SER A 26 -14.53 -13.42 14.34
N LEU A 27 -14.40 -12.16 14.78
CA LEU A 27 -15.53 -11.29 15.14
C LEU A 27 -16.16 -10.60 13.91
N LEU A 28 -15.36 -10.31 12.89
CA LEU A 28 -15.81 -9.61 11.68
C LEU A 28 -16.33 -10.57 10.61
N ALA A 29 -15.75 -11.77 10.49
CA ALA A 29 -16.13 -12.78 9.51
C ALA A 29 -17.57 -13.31 9.70
N SER A 30 -18.15 -13.14 10.88
CA SER A 30 -19.52 -13.57 11.19
C SER A 30 -20.60 -12.55 10.86
N HIS A 31 -20.24 -11.35 10.41
CA HIS A 31 -21.19 -10.28 10.12
C HIS A 31 -21.20 -9.98 8.62
N PRO A 32 -22.37 -9.93 7.95
CA PRO A 32 -22.43 -9.33 6.63
C PRO A 32 -21.87 -7.91 6.70
N ILE A 33 -21.29 -7.42 5.60
CA ILE A 33 -20.81 -6.04 5.48
C ILE A 33 -22.04 -5.11 5.48
N GLU A 34 -22.70 -4.97 6.62
CA GLU A 34 -23.69 -3.94 6.89
C GLU A 34 -22.89 -2.67 7.17
N LEU A 35 -22.63 -1.93 6.09
CA LEU A 35 -21.88 -0.67 6.06
C LEU A 35 -22.68 0.48 6.70
N GLU A 36 -23.41 0.22 7.78
CA GLU A 36 -24.09 1.26 8.56
C GLU A 36 -23.06 2.07 9.36
N SER A 37 -23.35 3.36 9.60
CA SER A 37 -22.50 4.19 10.47
C SER A 37 -22.57 3.66 11.91
N GLY A 38 -21.43 3.31 12.49
CA GLY A 38 -21.36 2.79 13.85
C GLY A 38 -20.03 2.12 14.19
N LEU A 39 -19.92 1.59 15.40
CA LEU A 39 -18.70 0.98 15.92
C LEU A 39 -18.22 -0.22 15.07
N LEU A 40 -19.15 -1.03 14.56
CA LEU A 40 -18.81 -2.19 13.72
C LEU A 40 -18.16 -1.77 12.40
N SER A 41 -18.69 -0.74 11.74
CA SER A 41 -18.10 -0.19 10.52
C SER A 41 -16.71 0.40 10.77
N ALA A 42 -16.52 1.17 11.85
CA ALA A 42 -15.20 1.65 12.23
C ALA A 42 -14.22 0.50 12.52
N GLY A 43 -14.68 -0.55 13.20
CA GLY A 43 -13.91 -1.77 13.45
C GLY A 43 -13.49 -2.48 12.17
N PHE A 44 -14.41 -2.62 11.20
CA PHE A 44 -14.12 -3.18 9.88
C PHE A 44 -13.02 -2.40 9.16
N TRP A 45 -13.13 -1.06 9.08
CA TRP A 45 -12.14 -0.24 8.37
C TRP A 45 -10.77 -0.27 9.04
N ASN A 46 -10.73 -0.28 10.38
CA ASN A 46 -9.48 -0.41 11.11
C ASN A 46 -8.83 -1.77 10.84
N TYR A 47 -9.61 -2.86 10.94
CA TYR A 47 -9.12 -4.20 10.64
C TYR A 47 -8.61 -4.31 9.20
N LEU A 48 -9.37 -3.80 8.23
CA LEU A 48 -8.99 -3.88 6.82
C LEU A 48 -7.67 -3.14 6.55
N ARG A 49 -7.47 -1.95 7.14
CA ARG A 49 -6.19 -1.21 7.00
C ARG A 49 -5.03 -1.98 7.64
N GLU A 50 -5.27 -2.67 8.74
CA GLU A 50 -4.25 -3.48 9.40
C GLU A 50 -3.90 -4.76 8.62
N ASP A 51 -4.92 -5.48 8.11
CA ASP A 51 -4.71 -6.65 7.25
C ASP A 51 -4.03 -6.26 5.94
N ILE A 52 -4.39 -5.11 5.34
CA ILE A 52 -3.66 -4.53 4.18
C ILE A 52 -2.19 -4.30 4.53
N THR A 53 -1.91 -3.66 5.67
CA THR A 53 -0.54 -3.35 6.09
C THR A 53 0.29 -4.61 6.15
N VAL A 54 -0.24 -5.64 6.82
CA VAL A 54 0.43 -6.93 6.96
C VAL A 54 0.55 -7.67 5.63
N ALA A 55 -0.52 -7.73 4.83
CA ALA A 55 -0.54 -8.41 3.55
C ALA A 55 0.50 -7.84 2.58
N LEU A 56 0.73 -6.53 2.61
CA LEU A 56 1.76 -5.86 1.81
C LEU A 56 3.18 -6.18 2.30
N ILE A 57 3.40 -6.22 3.62
CA ILE A 57 4.71 -6.62 4.21
C ILE A 57 5.05 -8.06 3.81
N GLU A 58 4.09 -8.97 3.99
CA GLU A 58 4.26 -10.41 3.79
C GLU A 58 4.04 -10.85 2.34
N LYS A 59 3.58 -9.95 1.46
CA LYS A 59 3.26 -10.19 0.03
C LYS A 59 2.28 -11.35 -0.16
N ARG A 60 1.19 -11.34 0.61
CA ARG A 60 0.10 -12.32 0.54
C ARG A 60 -1.24 -11.64 0.22
N SER A 61 -2.27 -12.43 -0.06
CA SER A 61 -3.66 -11.94 -0.06
C SER A 61 -4.08 -11.52 1.35
N LEU A 62 -5.18 -10.76 1.46
CA LEU A 62 -5.79 -10.46 2.74
C LEU A 62 -6.33 -11.75 3.39
N MET A 63 -6.50 -11.71 4.71
CA MET A 63 -7.25 -12.73 5.45
C MET A 63 -8.76 -12.52 5.25
N ILE A 64 -9.20 -11.26 5.16
CA ILE A 64 -10.59 -10.94 4.83
C ILE A 64 -10.89 -11.06 3.33
N GLN A 65 -11.98 -11.75 3.02
CA GLN A 65 -12.52 -11.81 1.67
C GLN A 65 -13.44 -10.62 1.46
N LEU A 66 -13.17 -9.85 0.40
CA LEU A 66 -13.97 -8.71 0.00
C LEU A 66 -14.86 -9.14 -1.17
N SER A 67 -16.08 -8.61 -1.22
CA SER A 67 -16.98 -8.85 -2.35
C SER A 67 -16.43 -8.19 -3.62
N ASP A 68 -16.76 -8.76 -4.77
CA ASP A 68 -16.51 -8.10 -6.06
C ASP A 68 -17.48 -6.96 -6.36
N GLU A 69 -18.57 -6.89 -5.59
CA GLU A 69 -19.52 -5.79 -5.68
C GLU A 69 -18.87 -4.46 -5.28
N PRO A 70 -19.16 -3.37 -6.02
CA PRO A 70 -18.78 -2.03 -5.61
C PRO A 70 -19.37 -1.70 -4.23
N LEU A 71 -18.62 -0.94 -3.44
CA LEU A 71 -19.21 -0.34 -2.24
C LEU A 71 -20.39 0.56 -2.64
N PRO A 72 -21.48 0.57 -1.86
CA PRO A 72 -22.58 1.50 -2.09
C PRO A 72 -22.07 2.94 -2.13
N THR A 73 -22.47 3.70 -3.14
CA THR A 73 -22.20 5.14 -3.21
C THR A 73 -23.00 5.85 -2.11
N ARG A 74 -22.35 6.11 -0.97
CA ARG A 74 -22.90 6.96 0.10
C ARG A 74 -22.71 8.44 -0.29
N THR A 75 -23.40 9.35 0.40
CA THR A 75 -23.15 10.79 0.30
C THR A 75 -21.65 11.07 0.46
N GLU A 76 -21.00 11.53 -0.60
CA GLU A 76 -19.53 11.61 -0.69
C GLU A 76 -18.96 12.63 0.31
N CYS A 77 -18.65 12.16 1.52
CA CYS A 77 -17.74 12.85 2.44
C CYS A 77 -16.31 12.30 2.23
N ASP A 78 -15.31 13.08 2.63
CA ASP A 78 -13.89 12.75 2.41
C ASP A 78 -13.48 11.38 3.02
N ASP A 79 -14.11 10.96 4.11
CA ASP A 79 -13.89 9.68 4.76
C ASP A 79 -14.44 8.50 3.94
N ASP A 80 -15.58 8.67 3.29
CA ASP A 80 -16.14 7.68 2.36
C ASP A 80 -15.20 7.46 1.16
N LEU A 81 -14.57 8.53 0.64
CA LEU A 81 -13.57 8.44 -0.43
C LEU A 81 -12.31 7.69 0.02
N ALA A 82 -11.82 7.93 1.23
CA ALA A 82 -10.67 7.22 1.80
C ALA A 82 -10.97 5.74 2.08
N ASN A 83 -12.20 5.41 2.45
CA ASN A 83 -12.66 4.03 2.62
C ASN A 83 -12.81 3.31 1.27
N ARG A 84 -13.32 3.99 0.24
CA ARG A 84 -13.44 3.44 -1.12
C ARG A 84 -12.09 2.99 -1.68
N ILE A 85 -11.03 3.79 -1.58
CA ILE A 85 -9.70 3.36 -2.06
C ILE A 85 -9.09 2.25 -1.20
N THR A 86 -9.40 2.23 0.09
CA THR A 86 -8.97 1.14 0.99
C THR A 86 -9.57 -0.20 0.54
N TYR A 87 -10.84 -0.20 0.19
CA TYR A 87 -11.53 -1.37 -0.35
C TYR A 87 -10.99 -1.79 -1.72
N LEU A 88 -10.78 -0.83 -2.63
CA LEU A 88 -10.21 -1.10 -3.95
C LEU A 88 -8.79 -1.70 -3.85
N LEU A 89 -7.93 -1.16 -2.99
CA LEU A 89 -6.61 -1.73 -2.71
C LEU A 89 -6.74 -3.16 -2.18
N GLY A 90 -7.66 -3.41 -1.25
CA GLY A 90 -7.89 -4.75 -0.72
C GLY A 90 -8.31 -5.76 -1.79
N ARG A 91 -9.18 -5.36 -2.72
CA ARG A 91 -9.56 -6.20 -3.88
C ARG A 91 -8.38 -6.48 -4.81
N VAL A 92 -7.58 -5.46 -5.11
CA VAL A 92 -6.35 -5.62 -5.91
C VAL A 92 -5.38 -6.59 -5.23
N ILE A 93 -5.19 -6.48 -3.91
CA ILE A 93 -4.36 -7.42 -3.13
C ILE A 93 -4.91 -8.84 -3.21
N ASN A 94 -6.19 -9.05 -2.94
CA ASN A 94 -6.81 -10.38 -2.98
C ASN A 94 -6.69 -11.03 -4.36
N ARG A 95 -6.81 -10.24 -5.43
CA ARG A 95 -6.73 -10.77 -6.80
C ARG A 95 -5.30 -11.03 -7.27
N CYS A 96 -4.35 -10.16 -6.91
CA CYS A 96 -3.01 -10.16 -7.48
C CYS A 96 -1.94 -10.83 -6.60
N LEU A 97 -2.15 -10.92 -5.27
CA LEU A 97 -1.18 -11.47 -4.31
C LEU A 97 -1.61 -12.83 -3.75
N LEU A 98 -2.64 -13.45 -4.34
CA LEU A 98 -3.03 -14.83 -4.03
C LEU A 98 -2.07 -15.81 -4.73
N CYS A 99 -1.39 -16.65 -3.94
CA CYS A 99 -0.26 -17.49 -4.37
C CYS A 99 -0.56 -18.37 -5.60
N ASP A 100 -1.77 -18.91 -5.70
CA ASP A 100 -2.16 -19.87 -6.75
C ASP A 100 -3.21 -19.31 -7.71
N ALA A 101 -3.36 -17.98 -7.76
CA ALA A 101 -4.32 -17.34 -8.66
C ALA A 101 -3.89 -17.48 -10.13
N VAL A 102 -4.88 -17.69 -11.00
CA VAL A 102 -4.68 -17.54 -12.44
C VAL A 102 -4.26 -16.08 -12.73
N PRO A 103 -3.27 -15.83 -13.61
CA PRO A 103 -2.93 -14.47 -14.02
C PRO A 103 -4.16 -13.69 -14.48
N LEU A 104 -4.17 -12.37 -14.25
CA LEU A 104 -5.22 -11.51 -14.79
C LEU A 104 -5.29 -11.67 -16.31
N ASP A 105 -6.49 -11.68 -16.87
CA ASP A 105 -6.65 -11.40 -18.29
C ASP A 105 -6.69 -9.89 -18.54
N GLN A 106 -6.62 -9.48 -19.81
CA GLN A 106 -6.57 -8.06 -20.17
C GLN A 106 -7.85 -7.31 -19.81
N CYS A 107 -9.02 -7.97 -19.85
CA CYS A 107 -10.31 -7.38 -19.53
C CYS A 107 -10.41 -7.09 -18.04
N GLU A 108 -10.07 -8.08 -17.22
CA GLU A 108 -10.05 -7.98 -15.77
C GLU A 108 -9.04 -6.93 -15.27
N TRP A 109 -7.84 -6.92 -15.85
CA TRP A 109 -6.82 -5.92 -15.54
C TRP A 109 -7.30 -4.50 -15.88
N ASN A 110 -7.91 -4.30 -17.05
CA ASN A 110 -8.50 -3.01 -17.42
C ASN A 110 -9.62 -2.61 -16.45
N GLY A 111 -10.50 -3.53 -16.07
CA GLY A 111 -11.60 -3.25 -15.14
C GLY A 111 -11.12 -2.82 -13.76
N LEU A 112 -10.06 -3.41 -13.22
CA LEU A 112 -9.44 -2.96 -11.96
C LEU A 112 -8.77 -1.59 -12.10
N ARG A 113 -8.06 -1.37 -13.22
CA ARG A 113 -7.42 -0.07 -13.51
C ARG A 113 -8.47 1.04 -13.61
N ASP A 114 -9.52 0.80 -14.37
CA ASP A 114 -10.56 1.81 -14.62
C ASP A 114 -11.26 2.18 -13.30
N GLN A 115 -11.50 1.24 -12.39
CA GLN A 115 -12.02 1.55 -11.05
C GLN A 115 -11.08 2.44 -10.21
N LEU A 116 -9.76 2.24 -10.31
CA LEU A 116 -8.78 3.08 -9.61
C LEU A 116 -8.71 4.49 -10.23
N GLU A 117 -8.76 4.59 -11.57
CA GLU A 117 -8.77 5.87 -12.27
C GLU A 117 -10.08 6.64 -12.06
N ASP A 118 -11.21 5.95 -12.06
CA ASP A 118 -12.52 6.53 -11.72
C ASP A 118 -12.50 7.10 -10.30
N TRP A 119 -11.91 6.37 -9.33
CA TRP A 119 -11.72 6.91 -8.00
C TRP A 119 -10.80 8.14 -8.00
N ARG A 120 -9.66 8.11 -8.72
CA ARG A 120 -8.70 9.23 -8.73
C ARG A 120 -9.27 10.49 -9.36
N THR A 121 -10.08 10.33 -10.42
CA THR A 121 -10.71 11.43 -11.16
C THR A 121 -11.97 11.96 -10.49
N SER A 122 -12.63 11.18 -9.63
CA SER A 122 -13.77 11.64 -8.84
C SER A 122 -13.38 12.46 -7.60
N LEU A 123 -12.09 12.55 -7.27
CA LEU A 123 -11.65 13.27 -6.07
C LEU A 123 -11.88 14.79 -6.20
N PRO A 124 -12.35 15.46 -5.13
CA PRO A 124 -12.35 16.91 -5.09
C PRO A 124 -10.90 17.44 -5.03
N SER A 125 -10.71 18.70 -5.44
CA SER A 125 -9.40 19.35 -5.46
C SER A 125 -8.70 19.43 -4.09
N SER A 126 -9.43 19.22 -2.98
CA SER A 126 -8.86 19.12 -1.63
C SER A 126 -7.91 17.93 -1.45
N PHE A 127 -8.03 16.90 -2.29
CA PHE A 127 -7.13 15.74 -2.29
C PHE A 127 -5.82 16.01 -3.03
N ASP A 128 -5.74 17.04 -3.88
CA ASP A 128 -4.52 17.27 -4.68
C ASP A 128 -3.38 17.77 -3.78
N PRO A 129 -2.25 17.03 -3.69
CA PRO A 129 -1.14 17.46 -2.86
C PRO A 129 -0.49 18.73 -3.41
N ILE A 130 -0.20 19.67 -2.51
CA ILE A 130 0.50 20.91 -2.84
C ILE A 130 2.01 20.65 -2.77
N LEU A 131 2.68 20.72 -3.92
CA LEU A 131 4.14 20.64 -3.98
C LEU A 131 4.76 21.82 -3.24
N THR A 132 5.42 21.53 -2.14
CA THR A 132 5.96 22.51 -1.20
C THR A 132 7.45 22.19 -0.97
N PRO A 133 8.37 22.77 -1.77
CA PRO A 133 9.80 22.43 -1.71
C PRO A 133 10.42 22.58 -0.31
N ASP A 134 10.01 23.61 0.44
CA ASP A 134 10.54 23.89 1.78
C ASP A 134 9.94 23.00 2.88
N LEU A 135 8.99 22.12 2.55
CA LEU A 135 8.37 21.22 3.54
C LEU A 135 9.35 20.15 4.02
N LEU A 136 10.24 19.68 3.13
CA LEU A 136 11.25 18.67 3.42
C LEU A 136 12.64 19.21 3.03
N PRO A 137 13.25 20.08 3.86
CA PRO A 137 14.54 20.68 3.55
C PRO A 137 15.62 19.60 3.37
N ASN A 138 16.36 19.67 2.27
CA ASN A 138 17.43 18.72 1.91
C ASN A 138 16.98 17.27 1.65
N SER A 139 15.68 17.03 1.48
CA SER A 139 15.15 15.71 1.13
C SER A 139 15.40 15.36 -0.34
N ALA A 140 15.61 14.07 -0.62
CA ALA A 140 15.59 13.56 -1.99
C ALA A 140 14.15 13.36 -2.52
N PHE A 141 13.14 13.48 -1.65
CA PHE A 141 11.73 13.41 -1.99
C PHE A 141 11.11 14.79 -2.17
N PRO A 142 10.09 14.91 -3.05
CA PRO A 142 9.31 16.13 -3.11
C PRO A 142 8.49 16.32 -1.82
N GLY A 143 8.47 17.53 -1.28
CA GLY A 143 7.51 17.89 -0.25
C GLY A 143 6.08 17.95 -0.82
N MET A 144 5.18 17.12 -0.31
CA MET A 144 3.80 16.96 -0.79
C MET A 144 2.82 17.23 0.36
N TRP A 145 2.44 18.49 0.54
CA TRP A 145 1.49 18.85 1.59
C TRP A 145 0.08 18.42 1.22
N THR A 146 -0.66 17.85 2.18
CA THR A 146 -2.06 17.45 2.02
C THR A 146 -2.91 18.15 3.08
N THR A 147 -4.18 18.41 2.76
CA THR A 147 -5.07 19.15 3.68
C THR A 147 -5.49 18.31 4.89
N SER A 148 -5.37 16.97 4.82
CA SER A 148 -5.66 16.05 5.91
C SER A 148 -4.85 14.74 5.81
N GLY A 149 -4.78 13.98 6.92
CA GLY A 149 -4.09 12.70 6.95
C GLY A 149 -4.76 11.61 6.09
N TRP A 150 -6.09 11.60 5.96
CA TRP A 150 -6.78 10.61 5.12
C TRP A 150 -6.59 10.89 3.62
N HIS A 151 -6.33 12.13 3.21
CA HIS A 151 -5.92 12.44 1.84
C HIS A 151 -4.56 11.81 1.53
N ALA A 152 -3.57 11.99 2.42
CA ALA A 152 -2.26 11.34 2.27
C ALA A 152 -2.37 9.82 2.23
N ALA A 153 -3.05 9.21 3.20
CA ALA A 153 -3.22 7.76 3.27
C ALA A 153 -4.01 7.20 2.06
N GLY A 154 -5.06 7.89 1.63
CA GLY A 154 -5.87 7.50 0.47
C GLY A 154 -5.03 7.49 -0.82
N LEU A 155 -4.25 8.55 -1.05
CA LEU A 155 -3.34 8.61 -2.20
C LEU A 155 -2.25 7.54 -2.13
N GLN A 156 -1.67 7.27 -0.94
CA GLN A 156 -0.71 6.19 -0.77
C GLN A 156 -1.30 4.83 -1.19
N TYR A 157 -2.55 4.56 -0.81
CA TYR A 157 -3.24 3.34 -1.19
C TYR A 157 -3.50 3.25 -2.69
N TYR A 158 -3.89 4.36 -3.33
CA TYR A 158 -4.00 4.42 -4.79
C TYR A 158 -2.67 4.13 -5.49
N HIS A 159 -1.58 4.79 -5.11
CA HIS A 159 -0.28 4.55 -5.74
C HIS A 159 0.24 3.13 -5.48
N THR A 160 -0.06 2.55 -4.31
CA THR A 160 0.24 1.15 -3.99
C THR A 160 -0.55 0.18 -4.87
N ALA A 161 -1.85 0.41 -5.02
CA ALA A 161 -2.72 -0.41 -5.88
C ALA A 161 -2.24 -0.37 -7.34
N MET A 162 -1.85 0.81 -7.84
CA MET A 162 -1.30 0.95 -9.19
C MET A 162 0.01 0.17 -9.37
N ILE A 163 0.91 0.14 -8.37
CA ILE A 163 2.14 -0.70 -8.43
C ILE A 163 1.78 -2.17 -8.55
N ILE A 164 0.89 -2.68 -7.68
CA ILE A 164 0.46 -4.09 -7.72
C ILE A 164 -0.13 -4.42 -9.08
N LEU A 165 -0.99 -3.54 -9.60
CA LEU A 165 -1.67 -3.75 -10.86
C LEU A 165 -0.70 -3.70 -12.06
N TRP A 166 0.25 -2.77 -12.10
CA TRP A 166 1.29 -2.74 -13.14
C TRP A 166 2.18 -3.99 -13.12
N LEU A 167 2.46 -4.56 -11.95
CA LEU A 167 3.19 -5.82 -11.83
C LEU A 167 2.38 -7.01 -12.35
N ALA A 168 1.05 -6.94 -12.21
CA ALA A 168 0.11 -7.95 -12.69
C ALA A 168 -0.36 -7.73 -14.15
N GLU A 169 0.19 -6.74 -14.87
CA GLU A 169 -0.21 -6.42 -16.25
C GLU A 169 0.09 -7.59 -17.20
N PRO A 170 -0.93 -8.11 -17.91
CA PRO A 170 -0.75 -9.18 -18.89
C PRO A 170 0.30 -8.80 -19.94
N GLY A 171 1.24 -9.71 -20.19
CA GLY A 171 2.27 -9.52 -21.21
C GLY A 171 1.75 -9.79 -22.62
N PRO A 172 2.21 -9.07 -23.64
CA PRO A 172 1.94 -9.43 -25.04
C PRO A 172 2.55 -10.79 -25.39
N SER A 173 1.83 -11.59 -26.17
CA SER A 173 2.21 -12.98 -26.50
C SER A 173 3.47 -13.12 -27.37
N SER A 174 3.91 -12.05 -28.05
CA SER A 174 5.16 -12.03 -28.84
C SER A 174 5.83 -10.66 -28.81
N VAL A 175 7.02 -10.61 -28.22
CA VAL A 175 7.90 -9.43 -28.24
C VAL A 175 9.34 -9.88 -28.50
N ASN A 176 10.08 -9.08 -29.26
CA ASN A 176 11.52 -9.31 -29.42
C ASN A 176 12.31 -8.84 -28.20
N THR A 177 13.60 -9.19 -28.12
CA THR A 177 14.46 -8.86 -26.97
C THR A 177 14.53 -7.36 -26.68
N LEU A 178 14.61 -6.51 -27.70
CA LEU A 178 14.68 -5.05 -27.51
C LEU A 178 13.36 -4.48 -26.96
N GLN A 179 12.22 -4.95 -27.47
CA GLN A 179 10.90 -4.59 -26.97
C GLN A 179 10.68 -5.06 -25.53
N HIS A 180 11.21 -6.23 -25.17
CA HIS A 180 11.15 -6.74 -23.81
C HIS A 180 11.96 -5.86 -22.84
N ILE A 181 13.18 -5.49 -23.20
CA ILE A 181 14.03 -4.56 -22.42
C ILE A 181 13.33 -3.21 -22.25
N GLU A 182 12.78 -2.65 -23.32
CA GLU A 182 12.06 -1.38 -23.27
C GLU A 182 10.83 -1.45 -22.35
N ARG A 183 10.07 -2.55 -22.40
CA ARG A 183 8.93 -2.78 -21.51
C ARG A 183 9.36 -2.82 -20.05
N ILE A 184 10.43 -3.54 -19.71
CA ILE A 184 10.97 -3.60 -18.33
C ILE A 184 11.38 -2.20 -17.86
N ASN A 185 12.14 -1.46 -18.67
CA ASN A 185 12.58 -0.10 -18.29
C ASN A 185 11.39 0.84 -18.06
N ARG A 186 10.36 0.77 -18.90
CA ARG A 186 9.12 1.55 -18.75
C ARG A 186 8.38 1.16 -17.48
N LEU A 187 8.26 -0.14 -17.20
CA LEU A 187 7.65 -0.65 -15.98
C LEU A 187 8.40 -0.13 -14.74
N GLU A 188 9.71 -0.33 -14.66
CA GLU A 188 10.53 0.15 -13.54
C GLU A 188 10.41 1.67 -13.34
N THR A 189 10.33 2.44 -14.41
CA THR A 189 10.10 3.90 -14.34
C THR A 189 8.75 4.22 -13.70
N LYS A 190 7.68 3.55 -14.11
CA LYS A 190 6.34 3.71 -13.50
C LYS A 190 6.37 3.32 -12.02
N LEU A 191 6.93 2.15 -11.70
CA LEU A 191 6.97 1.65 -10.32
C LEU A 191 7.77 2.59 -9.41
N GLY A 192 8.93 3.09 -9.87
CA GLY A 192 9.74 4.05 -9.12
C GLY A 192 9.04 5.41 -8.91
N HIS A 193 8.23 5.85 -9.88
CA HIS A 193 7.39 7.05 -9.75
C HIS A 193 6.34 6.89 -8.64
N HIS A 194 5.54 5.83 -8.69
CA HIS A 194 4.53 5.55 -7.66
C HIS A 194 5.18 5.35 -6.28
N ALA A 195 6.30 4.62 -6.20
CA ALA A 195 7.02 4.41 -4.94
C ALA A 195 7.55 5.71 -4.34
N THR A 196 8.05 6.62 -5.19
CA THR A 196 8.47 7.96 -4.76
C THR A 196 7.31 8.72 -4.13
N ILE A 197 6.12 8.69 -4.75
CA ILE A 197 4.94 9.40 -4.22
C ILE A 197 4.47 8.81 -2.89
N VAL A 198 4.41 7.47 -2.78
CA VAL A 198 4.03 6.80 -1.52
C VAL A 198 4.91 7.26 -0.35
N CYS A 199 6.23 7.30 -0.55
CA CYS A 199 7.19 7.70 0.48
C CYS A 199 7.13 9.22 0.73
N ALA A 200 7.01 10.03 -0.32
CA ALA A 200 6.89 11.49 -0.21
C ALA A 200 5.66 11.92 0.62
N LEU A 201 4.52 11.27 0.41
CA LEU A 201 3.30 11.51 1.20
C LEU A 201 3.48 11.14 2.68
N ALA A 202 4.22 10.06 2.97
CA ALA A 202 4.53 9.66 4.35
C ALA A 202 5.44 10.69 5.04
N LEU A 203 6.55 11.05 4.39
CA LEU A 203 7.54 12.02 4.87
C LEU A 203 6.93 13.40 5.09
N SER A 204 6.03 13.81 4.20
CA SER A 204 5.36 15.11 4.27
C SER A 204 4.29 15.18 5.37
N SER A 205 3.94 14.05 5.99
CA SER A 205 2.92 13.96 7.02
C SER A 205 3.52 14.05 8.43
N ARG A 206 2.80 14.73 9.33
CA ARG A 206 3.10 14.79 10.77
C ARG A 206 2.11 13.97 11.62
N SER A 207 1.43 13.01 10.98
CA SER A 207 0.33 12.26 11.58
C SER A 207 0.71 10.79 11.80
N ALA A 208 0.71 10.35 13.06
CA ALA A 208 1.00 8.97 13.41
C ALA A 208 0.09 7.94 12.70
N PRO A 209 -1.24 8.16 12.57
CA PRO A 209 -2.09 7.30 11.75
C PRO A 209 -1.66 7.17 10.29
N VAL A 210 -1.13 8.24 9.69
CA VAL A 210 -0.60 8.18 8.30
C VAL A 210 0.63 7.30 8.25
N TRP A 211 1.57 7.47 9.19
CA TRP A 211 2.78 6.64 9.24
C TRP A 211 2.45 5.16 9.42
N VAL A 212 1.52 4.81 10.32
CA VAL A 212 1.08 3.42 10.52
C VAL A 212 0.53 2.83 9.22
N ASN A 213 -0.38 3.54 8.54
CA ASN A 213 -0.93 3.11 7.26
C ASN A 213 0.10 3.12 6.13
N SER A 214 1.26 3.77 6.31
CA SER A 214 2.33 3.82 5.30
C SER A 214 3.29 2.64 5.39
N PHE A 215 3.38 1.92 6.51
CA PHE A 215 4.39 0.87 6.67
C PHE A 215 4.24 -0.27 5.66
N GLY A 216 3.02 -0.76 5.43
CA GLY A 216 2.73 -1.75 4.40
C GLY A 216 3.06 -1.25 2.98
N PRO A 217 2.48 -0.11 2.56
CA PRO A 217 2.83 0.55 1.31
C PRO A 217 4.34 0.73 1.10
N ILE A 218 5.08 1.25 2.08
CA ILE A 218 6.53 1.46 1.94
C ILE A 218 7.26 0.11 1.87
N ALA A 219 6.89 -0.89 2.66
CA ALA A 219 7.50 -2.22 2.59
C ALA A 219 7.34 -2.86 1.21
N PHE A 220 6.17 -2.69 0.58
CA PHE A 220 5.87 -3.24 -0.74
C PHE A 220 6.46 -2.42 -1.89
N CYS A 221 6.35 -1.09 -1.81
CA CYS A 221 6.72 -0.17 -2.89
C CYS A 221 8.18 0.30 -2.83
N GLY A 222 8.76 0.39 -1.62
CA GLY A 222 10.12 0.85 -1.37
C GLY A 222 11.21 0.13 -2.19
N PRO A 223 11.11 -1.18 -2.47
CA PRO A 223 12.07 -1.87 -3.33
C PRO A 223 12.20 -1.31 -4.76
N TRP A 224 11.26 -0.48 -5.22
CA TRP A 224 11.30 0.17 -6.54
C TRP A 224 11.98 1.54 -6.53
N LEU A 225 12.44 2.02 -5.36
CA LEU A 225 13.30 3.19 -5.25
C LEU A 225 14.73 2.82 -5.65
N LYS A 226 15.21 3.37 -6.76
CA LYS A 226 16.59 3.15 -7.24
C LYS A 226 17.62 4.11 -6.62
N ASP A 227 17.14 5.18 -5.99
CA ASP A 227 17.97 6.22 -5.42
C ASP A 227 18.38 5.84 -3.99
N ALA A 228 19.69 5.69 -3.77
CA ALA A 228 20.24 5.29 -2.47
C ALA A 228 20.01 6.34 -1.37
N GLN A 229 19.99 7.63 -1.72
CA GLN A 229 19.68 8.70 -0.77
C GLN A 229 18.22 8.60 -0.32
N LYS A 230 17.29 8.41 -1.27
CA LYS A 230 15.87 8.17 -0.96
C LYS A 230 15.67 6.95 -0.06
N LEU A 231 16.37 5.85 -0.35
CA LEU A 231 16.29 4.62 0.45
C LEU A 231 16.81 4.83 1.88
N SER A 232 17.94 5.51 2.05
CA SER A 232 18.46 5.83 3.39
C SER A 232 17.49 6.71 4.16
N GLU A 233 17.00 7.77 3.53
CA GLU A 233 16.10 8.73 4.16
C GLU A 233 14.80 8.08 4.64
N ILE A 234 14.15 7.27 3.80
CA ILE A 234 12.89 6.60 4.21
C ILE A 234 13.12 5.57 5.31
N VAL A 235 14.28 4.89 5.32
CA VAL A 235 14.62 3.90 6.37
C VAL A 235 14.87 4.58 7.72
N ASP A 236 15.60 5.69 7.71
CA ASP A 236 15.87 6.49 8.91
C ASP A 236 14.56 7.02 9.51
N GLU A 237 13.70 7.59 8.67
CA GLU A 237 12.39 8.12 9.10
C GLU A 237 11.43 7.01 9.55
N MET A 238 11.38 5.87 8.86
CA MET A 238 10.60 4.72 9.30
C MET A 238 11.00 4.26 10.71
N SER A 239 12.30 4.26 11.02
CA SER A 239 12.80 3.88 12.35
C SER A 239 12.30 4.85 13.42
N ILE A 240 12.29 6.16 13.13
CA ILE A 240 11.74 7.19 14.02
C ILE A 240 10.22 7.01 14.20
N TRP A 241 9.49 6.74 13.13
CA TRP A 241 8.04 6.54 13.19
C TRP A 241 7.68 5.28 13.96
N GLY A 242 8.39 4.17 13.73
CA GLY A 242 8.21 2.92 14.47
C GLY A 242 8.39 3.11 15.98
N GLN A 243 9.42 3.84 16.40
CA GLN A 243 9.62 4.19 17.82
C GLN A 243 8.47 5.03 18.39
N LYS A 244 7.93 5.98 17.63
CA LYS A 244 6.83 6.86 18.06
C LYS A 244 5.49 6.14 18.14
N THR A 245 5.23 5.18 17.25
CA THR A 245 3.95 4.48 17.15
C THR A 245 3.93 3.14 17.86
N GLY A 246 5.12 2.60 18.19
CA GLY A 246 5.28 1.24 18.72
C GLY A 246 5.16 0.14 17.65
N TRP A 247 5.15 0.48 16.36
CA TRP A 247 5.05 -0.49 15.29
C TRP A 247 6.42 -1.13 14.99
N PRO A 248 6.52 -2.47 14.88
CA PRO A 248 7.78 -3.14 14.57
C PRO A 248 8.13 -2.95 13.09
N VAL A 249 9.18 -2.18 12.82
CA VAL A 249 9.60 -1.80 11.45
C VAL A 249 10.98 -2.33 11.09
N GLU A 250 11.69 -2.95 12.03
CA GLU A 250 13.07 -3.40 11.89
C GLU A 250 13.25 -4.41 10.75
N SER A 251 12.28 -5.31 10.58
CA SER A 251 12.30 -6.29 9.48
C SER A 251 12.10 -5.61 8.12
N ILE A 252 11.29 -4.54 8.06
CA ILE A 252 11.02 -3.77 6.85
C ILE A 252 12.28 -2.98 6.47
N THR A 253 12.84 -2.23 7.41
CA THR A 253 14.04 -1.40 7.17
C THR A 253 15.24 -2.24 6.76
N TYR A 254 15.46 -3.37 7.43
CA TYR A 254 16.49 -4.34 7.05
C TYR A 254 16.27 -4.88 5.63
N SER A 255 15.04 -5.20 5.27
CA SER A 255 14.72 -5.74 3.94
C SER A 255 14.95 -4.71 2.81
N LEU A 256 14.67 -3.43 3.06
CA LEU A 256 14.89 -2.35 2.10
C LEU A 256 16.39 -2.12 1.83
N LEU A 257 17.23 -2.10 2.87
CA LEU A 257 18.67 -1.86 2.73
C LEU A 257 19.43 -3.02 2.07
N ASN A 258 18.96 -4.26 2.23
CA ASN A 258 19.66 -5.45 1.70
C ASN A 258 19.26 -5.82 0.26
N LYS A 259 18.30 -5.11 -0.35
CA LYS A 259 17.98 -5.25 -1.78
C LYS A 259 18.84 -4.37 -2.69
N SER A 260 19.57 -3.40 -2.14
CA SER A 260 20.48 -2.52 -2.87
C SER A 260 21.90 -3.07 -3.06
N GLN A 261 22.15 -4.35 -2.75
CA GLN A 261 23.39 -5.09 -3.02
C GLN A 261 23.14 -6.19 -4.05
#